data_AF-A0A2D2MBY1-F1
#
_entry.id   AF-A0A2D2MBY1-F1
#
_cell.length_a   1.000
_cell.length_b   1.000
_cell.length_c   1.000
_cell.angle_alpha   90.00
_cell.angle_beta   90.00
_cell.angle_gamma   90.00
#
_symmetry.space_group_name_H-M   'P 1'
#
loop_
_entity.id
_entity.type
_entity.pdbx_description
1 polymer ?
#
loop_
_entity_poly.entity_id
_entity_poly.type
_entity_poly.pdbx_seq_one_letter_code
_entity_poly.pdbx_strand_id
1 'polypeptide(L)'
;MKSKLKLHGFNNLTKTLSFNIYDICYAESPQDLQAYVEYINQEYDAERLTQILTDVVDIIGANILNIARQDYEPQGASVTILISEQPVTPTDSQIEESPGPLPDTILAHLDKSHITVHTYPEIHPVDGIATFRVDIDVSTCGVISPLKALNYLIHQFDSDIVTVDYRVRGFTRDIEGKKHFIDHEINSIQNYLSEDTKSAYQLTDVNVYQENLFHTKMLLKDFELDNYLFGDATNNLSAEQRAQVTERVKHEMLEIFYARNMPA
;
A
#
# COMPACT_ATOMS: atom_id res chain seq x y z
N MET A 1 -18.57 25.27 3.61
CA MET A 1 -19.43 24.18 4.14
C MET A 1 -19.67 23.19 3.01
N LYS A 2 -19.06 22.00 3.04
CA LYS A 2 -19.34 20.94 2.04
C LYS A 2 -20.76 20.42 2.27
N SER A 3 -21.64 20.60 1.29
CA SER A 3 -22.99 20.03 1.26
C SER A 3 -22.87 18.50 1.27
N LYS A 4 -23.21 17.85 2.40
CA LYS A 4 -23.24 16.38 2.49
C LYS A 4 -24.38 15.85 1.63
N LEU A 5 -24.06 14.94 0.71
CA LEU A 5 -25.01 14.33 -0.21
C LEU A 5 -26.06 13.52 0.59
N LYS A 6 -27.35 13.81 0.41
CA LYS A 6 -28.45 13.08 1.07
C LYS A 6 -28.87 11.90 0.20
N LEU A 7 -28.70 10.70 0.73
CA LEU A 7 -28.91 9.45 -0.02
C LEU A 7 -30.30 8.86 0.21
N HIS A 8 -30.79 8.17 -0.81
CA HIS A 8 -31.88 7.23 -0.71
C HIS A 8 -31.32 5.84 -0.34
N GLY A 9 -31.26 5.55 0.96
CA GLY A 9 -30.73 4.28 1.49
C GLY A 9 -29.21 4.26 1.69
N PHE A 10 -28.58 3.10 1.51
CA PHE A 10 -27.15 2.88 1.75
C PHE A 10 -26.26 3.39 0.59
N ASN A 11 -25.04 3.78 0.92
CA ASN A 11 -24.04 4.17 -0.07
C ASN A 11 -23.37 2.92 -0.67
N ASN A 12 -23.70 2.57 -1.92
CA ASN A 12 -23.16 1.38 -2.58
C ASN A 12 -21.88 1.67 -3.38
N LEU A 13 -21.15 2.74 -3.05
CA LEU A 13 -19.85 3.00 -3.66
C LEU A 13 -18.78 2.16 -2.96
N THR A 14 -17.97 1.48 -3.75
CA THR A 14 -16.72 0.86 -3.31
C THR A 14 -15.58 1.81 -3.62
N LYS A 15 -14.72 2.04 -2.63
CA LYS A 15 -13.54 2.89 -2.72
C LYS A 15 -12.33 2.04 -2.41
N THR A 16 -11.39 1.98 -3.34
CA THR A 16 -10.13 1.24 -3.14
C THR A 16 -8.95 2.18 -3.29
N LEU A 17 -8.02 2.09 -2.34
CA LEU A 17 -6.72 2.75 -2.38
C LEU A 17 -5.65 1.66 -2.44
N SER A 18 -4.92 1.60 -3.54
CA SER A 18 -3.87 0.60 -3.80
C SER A 18 -2.50 1.28 -3.81
N PHE A 19 -1.48 0.59 -3.30
CA PHE A 19 -0.09 1.05 -3.29
C PHE A 19 0.83 -0.01 -3.89
N ASN A 20 1.73 0.41 -4.77
CA ASN A 20 2.96 -0.32 -5.04
C ASN A 20 4.13 0.54 -4.57
N ILE A 21 4.83 0.02 -3.57
CA ILE A 21 5.92 0.68 -2.85
C ILE A 21 7.19 -0.07 -3.20
N TYR A 22 8.26 0.64 -3.52
CA TYR A 22 9.54 0.06 -3.93
C TYR A 22 10.70 0.69 -3.18
N ASP A 23 11.57 -0.16 -2.66
CA ASP A 23 12.88 0.19 -2.09
C ASP A 23 13.96 -0.50 -2.90
N ILE A 24 15.05 0.22 -3.17
CA ILE A 24 16.18 -0.28 -3.93
C ILE A 24 17.41 -0.33 -3.03
N CYS A 25 18.18 -1.40 -3.16
CA CYS A 25 19.44 -1.58 -2.47
C CYS A 25 20.52 -2.04 -3.45
N TYR A 26 21.76 -1.66 -3.16
CA TYR A 26 22.95 -2.11 -3.84
C TYR A 26 23.88 -2.84 -2.86
N ALA A 27 24.28 -4.04 -3.23
CA ALA A 27 25.29 -4.83 -2.52
C ALA A 27 26.32 -5.40 -3.51
N GLU A 28 27.59 -5.40 -3.11
CA GLU A 28 28.70 -5.83 -3.99
C GLU A 28 28.81 -7.35 -4.08
N SER A 29 28.58 -8.06 -2.96
CA SER A 29 28.74 -9.50 -2.88
C SER A 29 27.39 -10.25 -2.86
N PRO A 30 27.32 -11.48 -3.40
CA PRO A 30 26.14 -12.33 -3.26
C PRO A 30 25.75 -12.61 -1.80
N GLN A 31 26.73 -12.62 -0.89
CA GLN A 31 26.51 -12.80 0.54
C GLN A 31 25.79 -11.59 1.15
N ASP A 32 26.20 -10.37 0.79
CA ASP A 32 25.54 -9.14 1.24
C ASP A 32 24.14 -9.01 0.65
N LEU A 33 23.92 -9.43 -0.60
CA LEU A 33 22.58 -9.50 -1.20
C LEU A 33 21.65 -10.44 -0.42
N GLN A 34 22.14 -11.62 -0.06
CA GLN A 34 21.39 -12.56 0.75
C GLN A 34 21.09 -12.00 2.15
N ALA A 35 22.07 -11.34 2.77
CA ALA A 35 21.90 -10.68 4.06
C ALA A 35 20.90 -9.52 4.00
N TYR A 36 20.86 -8.76 2.89
CA TYR A 36 19.84 -7.72 2.66
C TYR A 36 18.44 -8.32 2.58
N VAL A 37 18.26 -9.44 1.86
CA VAL A 37 16.97 -10.13 1.80
C VAL A 37 16.54 -10.64 3.18
N GLU A 38 17.46 -11.20 3.95
CA GLU A 38 17.18 -11.63 5.32
C GLU A 38 16.78 -10.46 6.23
N TYR A 39 17.46 -9.32 6.10
CA TYR A 39 17.10 -8.08 6.78
C TYR A 39 15.68 -7.64 6.41
N ILE A 40 15.34 -7.59 5.13
CA ILE A 40 14.00 -7.21 4.66
C ILE A 40 12.92 -8.19 5.14
N ASN A 41 13.19 -9.48 5.14
CA ASN A 41 12.25 -10.48 5.67
C ASN A 41 11.99 -10.31 7.17
N GLN A 42 12.99 -9.88 7.95
CA GLN A 42 12.81 -9.56 9.36
C GLN A 42 12.08 -8.24 9.56
N GLU A 43 12.44 -7.22 8.79
CA GLU A 43 11.81 -5.91 8.88
C GLU A 43 10.34 -5.95 8.45
N TYR A 44 9.96 -6.76 7.47
CA TYR A 44 8.61 -6.83 6.91
C TYR A 44 7.97 -8.22 7.03
N ASP A 45 8.10 -8.81 8.22
CA ASP A 45 7.44 -10.07 8.55
C ASP A 45 5.90 -9.93 8.66
N ALA A 46 5.19 -11.06 8.65
CA ALA A 46 3.75 -11.07 8.77
C ALA A 46 3.24 -10.44 10.08
N GLU A 47 4.03 -10.41 11.15
CA GLU A 47 3.61 -9.82 12.43
C GLU A 47 3.57 -8.30 12.36
N ARG A 48 4.66 -7.66 11.93
CA ARG A 48 4.70 -6.20 11.73
C ARG A 48 3.70 -5.75 10.68
N LEU A 49 3.59 -6.47 9.57
CA LEU A 49 2.60 -6.17 8.53
C LEU A 49 1.17 -6.27 9.08
N THR A 50 0.89 -7.24 9.95
CA THR A 50 -0.41 -7.33 10.63
C THR A 50 -0.67 -6.10 11.50
N GLN A 51 0.34 -5.60 12.23
CA GLN A 51 0.21 -4.41 13.04
C GLN A 51 -0.06 -3.16 12.20
N ILE A 52 0.71 -2.95 11.12
CA ILE A 52 0.52 -1.82 10.19
C ILE A 52 -0.90 -1.83 9.63
N LEU A 53 -1.39 -2.99 9.16
CA LEU A 53 -2.75 -3.08 8.63
C LEU A 53 -3.82 -2.86 9.72
N THR A 54 -3.58 -3.35 10.94
CA THR A 54 -4.48 -3.12 12.10
C THR A 54 -4.60 -1.63 12.41
N ASP A 55 -3.50 -0.89 12.42
CA ASP A 55 -3.51 0.55 12.60
C ASP A 55 -4.32 1.25 11.49
N VAL A 56 -4.22 0.78 10.23
CA VAL A 56 -5.06 1.39 9.18
C VAL A 56 -6.55 1.06 9.35
N VAL A 57 -6.92 -0.11 9.88
CA VAL A 57 -8.30 -0.43 10.25
C VAL A 57 -8.82 0.58 11.27
N ASP A 58 -8.02 0.91 12.28
CA ASP A 58 -8.37 1.91 13.30
C ASP A 58 -8.47 3.32 12.70
N ILE A 59 -7.54 3.72 11.84
CA ILE A 59 -7.53 5.04 11.16
C ILE A 59 -8.78 5.24 10.30
N ILE A 60 -9.20 4.22 9.56
CA ILE A 60 -10.41 4.31 8.72
C ILE A 60 -11.69 4.18 9.56
N GLY A 61 -11.59 3.65 10.79
CA GLY A 61 -12.69 3.46 11.73
C GLY A 61 -13.55 2.23 11.41
N ALA A 62 -12.91 1.15 10.98
CA ALA A 62 -13.57 -0.12 10.71
C ALA A 62 -13.31 -1.14 11.84
N ASN A 63 -13.96 -2.30 11.78
CA ASN A 63 -13.80 -3.39 12.74
C ASN A 63 -13.17 -4.60 12.07
N ILE A 64 -12.20 -5.23 12.71
CA ILE A 64 -11.59 -6.48 12.24
C ILE A 64 -12.58 -7.63 12.43
N LEU A 65 -12.85 -8.36 11.35
CA LEU A 65 -13.64 -9.60 11.36
C LEU A 65 -12.75 -10.83 11.39
N ASN A 66 -11.66 -10.82 10.63
CA ASN A 66 -10.71 -11.92 10.53
C ASN A 66 -9.36 -11.40 10.06
N ILE A 67 -8.28 -12.04 10.53
CA ILE A 67 -6.91 -11.83 10.05
C ILE A 67 -6.41 -13.18 9.54
N ALA A 68 -5.94 -13.22 8.30
CA ALA A 68 -5.20 -14.33 7.74
C ALA A 68 -3.80 -13.82 7.35
N ARG A 69 -2.76 -14.57 7.69
CA ARG A 69 -1.37 -14.18 7.40
C ARG A 69 -0.50 -15.38 7.11
N GLN A 70 0.54 -15.16 6.32
CA GLN A 70 1.49 -16.19 5.91
C GLN A 70 2.86 -15.57 5.62
N ASP A 71 3.90 -16.11 6.22
CA ASP A 71 5.30 -15.94 5.81
C ASP A 71 5.65 -17.02 4.78
N TYR A 72 6.40 -16.66 3.74
CA TYR A 72 6.76 -17.53 2.63
C TYR A 72 8.23 -17.94 2.69
N GLU A 73 8.51 -19.15 2.19
CA GLU A 73 9.85 -19.67 1.97
C GLU A 73 10.17 -19.63 0.46
N PRO A 74 11.31 -19.05 0.03
CA PRO A 74 12.42 -18.58 0.85
C PRO A 74 12.25 -17.16 1.45
N GLN A 75 11.29 -16.36 0.98
CA GLN A 75 11.16 -14.95 1.38
C GLN A 75 9.78 -14.35 1.09
N GLY A 76 9.45 -13.27 1.80
CA GLY A 76 8.21 -12.52 1.66
C GLY A 76 7.11 -12.93 2.64
N ALA A 77 6.08 -12.11 2.73
CA ALA A 77 4.96 -12.26 3.64
C ALA A 77 3.67 -11.72 3.00
N SER A 78 2.53 -12.22 3.47
CA SER A 78 1.23 -11.68 3.13
C SER A 78 0.32 -11.62 4.34
N VAL A 79 -0.52 -10.59 4.39
CA VAL A 79 -1.58 -10.44 5.38
C VAL A 79 -2.86 -10.00 4.67
N THR A 80 -3.99 -10.56 5.08
CA THR A 80 -5.33 -10.17 4.68
C THR A 80 -6.18 -9.96 5.92
N ILE A 81 -6.74 -8.76 6.05
CA ILE A 81 -7.68 -8.41 7.10
C ILE A 81 -9.05 -8.18 6.46
N LEU A 82 -10.03 -8.98 6.88
CA LEU A 82 -11.44 -8.73 6.56
C LEU A 82 -12.00 -7.73 7.55
N ILE A 83 -12.69 -6.71 7.05
CA ILE A 83 -13.19 -5.61 7.87
C ILE A 83 -14.70 -5.38 7.70
N SER A 84 -15.31 -4.74 8.70
CA SER A 84 -16.66 -4.22 8.63
C SER A 84 -16.73 -2.75 9.03
N GLU A 85 -17.46 -1.95 8.27
CA GLU A 85 -17.69 -0.53 8.53
C GLU A 85 -18.82 -0.28 9.55
N GLN A 86 -19.58 -1.32 9.91
CA GLN A 86 -20.67 -1.23 10.87
C GLN A 86 -20.25 -1.84 12.22
N PRO A 87 -20.84 -1.39 13.34
CA PRO A 87 -20.67 -2.07 14.61
C PRO A 87 -21.08 -3.53 14.47
N VAL A 88 -20.21 -4.45 14.90
CA VAL A 88 -20.54 -5.87 14.96
C VAL A 88 -21.65 -6.02 16.00
N THR A 89 -22.88 -6.23 15.55
CA THR A 89 -24.01 -6.45 16.46
C THR A 89 -23.89 -7.88 16.97
N PRO A 90 -23.95 -8.12 18.30
CA PRO A 90 -23.90 -9.47 18.83
C PRO A 90 -25.02 -10.31 18.21
N THR A 91 -24.70 -11.48 17.69
CA THR A 91 -25.74 -12.43 17.25
C THR A 91 -26.52 -12.94 18.45
N ASP A 92 -27.76 -13.40 18.26
CA ASP A 92 -28.56 -13.97 19.37
C ASP A 92 -27.80 -15.11 20.08
N SER A 93 -26.99 -15.88 19.33
CA SER A 93 -26.08 -16.91 19.86
C SER A 93 -24.93 -16.39 20.74
N GLN A 94 -24.52 -15.12 20.59
CA GLN A 94 -23.53 -14.46 21.45
C GLN A 94 -24.18 -13.82 22.69
N ILE A 95 -25.50 -13.67 22.70
CA ILE A 95 -26.29 -13.11 23.81
C ILE A 95 -26.82 -14.24 24.72
N GLU A 96 -27.07 -15.42 24.17
CA GLU A 96 -27.51 -16.60 24.92
C GLU A 96 -26.39 -17.27 25.72
N GLU A 97 -26.63 -17.51 27.01
CA GLU A 97 -25.73 -18.30 27.86
C GLU A 97 -25.78 -19.79 27.44
N SER A 98 -24.90 -20.18 26.52
CA SER A 98 -24.74 -21.55 26.04
C SER A 98 -23.25 -21.93 25.98
N PRO A 99 -22.89 -23.24 26.05
CA PRO A 99 -21.53 -23.66 25.74
C PRO A 99 -21.23 -23.24 24.30
N GLY A 100 -20.38 -22.21 24.17
CA GLY A 100 -20.20 -21.45 22.94
C GLY A 100 -19.88 -22.32 21.71
N PRO A 101 -20.09 -21.78 20.50
CA PRO A 101 -19.90 -22.52 19.27
C PRO A 101 -18.46 -23.07 19.14
N LEU A 102 -18.32 -24.22 18.49
CA LEU A 102 -17.02 -24.67 17.97
C LEU A 102 -16.49 -23.60 17.00
N PRO A 103 -15.16 -23.49 16.74
CA PRO A 103 -14.64 -22.46 15.87
C PRO A 103 -15.35 -22.51 14.52
N ASP A 104 -16.25 -21.56 14.29
CA ASP A 104 -16.99 -21.47 13.05
C ASP A 104 -15.98 -21.16 11.96
N THR A 105 -16.04 -21.92 10.86
CA THR A 105 -15.45 -21.48 9.59
C THR A 105 -16.10 -20.14 9.29
N ILE A 106 -15.37 -19.04 9.49
CA ILE A 106 -15.82 -17.72 9.05
C ILE A 106 -16.03 -17.86 7.55
N LEU A 107 -17.30 -17.93 7.13
CA LEU A 107 -17.67 -17.93 5.73
C LEU A 107 -17.30 -16.54 5.21
N ALA A 108 -16.07 -16.40 4.74
CA ALA A 108 -15.52 -15.15 4.22
C ALA A 108 -16.27 -14.78 2.95
N HIS A 109 -17.35 -14.02 3.11
CA HIS A 109 -17.97 -13.39 1.97
C HIS A 109 -16.99 -12.34 1.44
N LEU A 110 -16.44 -12.59 0.25
CA LEU A 110 -15.57 -11.65 -0.48
C LEU A 110 -16.32 -10.36 -0.90
N ASP A 111 -17.61 -10.24 -0.53
CA ASP A 111 -18.39 -9.01 -0.64
C ASP A 111 -18.06 -7.98 0.46
N LYS A 112 -17.27 -8.38 1.47
CA LYS A 112 -16.81 -7.51 2.53
C LYS A 112 -15.57 -6.73 2.12
N SER A 113 -15.47 -5.56 2.71
CA SER A 113 -14.28 -4.72 2.65
C SER A 113 -13.09 -5.46 3.27
N HIS A 114 -11.92 -5.18 2.74
CA HIS A 114 -10.70 -5.90 3.09
C HIS A 114 -9.49 -5.01 2.95
N ILE A 115 -8.45 -5.39 3.67
CA ILE A 115 -7.13 -4.79 3.56
C ILE A 115 -6.12 -5.92 3.34
N THR A 116 -5.29 -5.81 2.31
CA THR A 116 -4.27 -6.80 2.00
C THR A 116 -2.91 -6.16 1.88
N VAL A 117 -1.87 -6.92 2.23
CA VAL A 117 -0.48 -6.57 1.94
C VAL A 117 0.28 -7.81 1.48
N HIS A 118 1.15 -7.62 0.49
CA HIS A 118 2.05 -8.63 -0.05
C HIS A 118 3.44 -8.05 -0.25
N THR A 119 4.47 -8.77 0.18
CA THR A 119 5.86 -8.35 -0.01
C THR A 119 6.56 -9.24 -1.03
N TYR A 120 7.39 -8.62 -1.87
CA TYR A 120 8.10 -9.25 -2.98
C TYR A 120 9.54 -8.75 -3.01
N PRO A 121 10.46 -9.41 -2.29
CA PRO A 121 11.88 -9.16 -2.47
C PRO A 121 12.35 -9.80 -3.77
N GLU A 122 13.09 -9.03 -4.57
CA GLU A 122 13.71 -9.43 -5.84
C GLU A 122 15.21 -9.12 -5.77
N ILE A 123 16.03 -10.05 -6.27
CA ILE A 123 17.48 -9.85 -6.41
C ILE A 123 17.81 -9.87 -7.88
N HIS A 124 18.31 -8.74 -8.40
CA HIS A 124 18.78 -8.68 -9.77
C HIS A 124 20.06 -9.53 -9.91
N PRO A 125 20.08 -10.54 -10.80
CA PRO A 125 21.14 -11.55 -10.81
C PRO A 125 22.50 -11.06 -11.34
N VAL A 126 22.59 -9.85 -11.91
CA VAL A 126 23.77 -9.42 -12.68
C VAL A 126 24.41 -8.13 -12.15
N ASP A 127 23.67 -7.25 -11.48
CA ASP A 127 24.12 -5.86 -11.26
C ASP A 127 24.32 -5.45 -9.81
N GLY A 128 24.13 -6.37 -8.86
CA GLY A 128 24.24 -6.08 -7.43
C GLY A 128 23.07 -5.27 -6.88
N ILE A 129 22.02 -5.07 -7.69
CA ILE A 129 20.79 -4.37 -7.29
C ILE A 129 19.81 -5.40 -6.72
N ALA A 130 19.16 -5.05 -5.62
CA ALA A 130 18.02 -5.76 -5.08
C ALA A 130 16.86 -4.77 -4.96
N THR A 131 15.69 -5.19 -5.42
CA THR A 131 14.47 -4.39 -5.38
C THR A 131 13.46 -5.08 -4.46
N PHE A 132 13.02 -4.37 -3.43
CA PHE A 132 11.96 -4.82 -2.55
C PHE A 132 10.66 -4.12 -2.91
N ARG A 133 9.59 -4.87 -3.14
CA ARG A 133 8.27 -4.31 -3.42
C ARG A 133 7.24 -4.71 -2.38
N VAL A 134 6.47 -3.75 -1.90
CA VAL A 134 5.25 -3.97 -1.10
C VAL A 134 4.03 -3.57 -1.91
N ASP A 135 3.02 -4.45 -1.95
CA ASP A 135 1.72 -4.22 -2.58
C ASP A 135 0.64 -4.17 -1.49
N ILE A 136 -0.10 -3.07 -1.41
CA ILE A 136 -1.13 -2.85 -0.38
C ILE A 136 -2.45 -2.47 -1.04
N ASP A 137 -3.54 -3.09 -0.62
CA ASP A 137 -4.88 -2.78 -1.10
C ASP A 137 -5.80 -2.48 0.09
N VAL A 138 -6.34 -1.27 0.17
CA VAL A 138 -7.33 -0.85 1.18
C VAL A 138 -8.67 -0.66 0.48
N SER A 139 -9.55 -1.66 0.56
CA SER A 139 -10.86 -1.64 -0.07
C SER A 139 -11.97 -1.45 0.96
N THR A 140 -12.79 -0.42 0.77
CA THR A 140 -13.86 -0.04 1.70
C THR A 140 -15.18 0.20 0.94
N CYS A 141 -16.29 0.01 1.64
CA CYS A 141 -17.63 0.24 1.14
C CYS A 141 -18.29 1.41 1.87
N GLY A 142 -19.19 2.09 1.18
CA GLY A 142 -20.03 3.12 1.77
C GLY A 142 -19.30 4.44 2.02
N VAL A 143 -19.42 4.96 3.24
CA VAL A 143 -18.97 6.33 3.58
C VAL A 143 -17.54 6.41 4.09
N ILE A 144 -16.92 5.27 4.43
CA ILE A 144 -15.52 5.24 4.85
C ILE A 144 -14.66 5.57 3.63
N SER A 145 -13.65 6.42 3.83
CA SER A 145 -12.70 6.77 2.78
C SER A 145 -11.35 6.15 3.11
N PRO A 146 -10.78 5.31 2.23
CA PRO A 146 -9.48 4.71 2.45
C PRO A 146 -8.36 5.76 2.33
N LEU A 147 -8.63 6.93 1.72
CA LEU A 147 -7.70 8.07 1.67
C LEU A 147 -7.28 8.58 3.06
N LYS A 148 -8.01 8.23 4.13
CA LYS A 148 -7.58 8.53 5.51
C LYS A 148 -6.29 7.81 5.89
N ALA A 149 -6.05 6.61 5.36
CA ALA A 149 -4.84 5.83 5.62
C ALA A 149 -3.66 6.25 4.73
N LEU A 150 -3.86 7.14 3.76
CA LEU A 150 -2.87 7.49 2.73
C LEU A 150 -1.52 7.91 3.30
N ASN A 151 -1.52 8.95 4.13
CA ASN A 151 -0.27 9.47 4.68
C ASN A 151 0.36 8.48 5.67
N TYR A 152 -0.44 7.78 6.48
CA TYR A 152 0.08 6.78 7.40
C TYR A 152 0.85 5.69 6.64
N LEU A 153 0.26 5.12 5.59
CA LEU A 153 0.92 4.08 4.79
C LEU A 153 2.20 4.61 4.13
N ILE A 154 2.20 5.80 3.54
CA ILE A 154 3.43 6.37 2.95
C ILE A 154 4.56 6.49 4.00
N HIS A 155 4.25 6.96 5.21
CA HIS A 155 5.26 7.15 6.26
C HIS A 155 5.71 5.85 6.94
N GLN A 156 4.91 4.79 6.91
CA GLN A 156 5.31 3.51 7.52
C GLN A 156 6.37 2.76 6.70
N PHE A 157 6.41 2.98 5.39
CA PHE A 157 7.36 2.31 4.50
C PHE A 157 8.53 3.22 4.07
N ASP A 158 8.34 4.54 4.00
CA ASP A 158 9.40 5.54 3.72
C ASP A 158 10.30 5.19 2.51
N SER A 159 9.66 5.05 1.35
CA SER A 159 10.26 4.33 0.22
C SER A 159 10.73 5.20 -0.94
N ASP A 160 11.57 4.64 -1.80
CA ASP A 160 12.13 5.35 -2.95
C ASP A 160 11.08 5.75 -3.98
N ILE A 161 10.17 4.81 -4.28
CA ILE A 161 9.17 4.97 -5.32
C ILE A 161 7.84 4.46 -4.78
N VAL A 162 6.81 5.29 -4.92
CA VAL A 162 5.45 4.93 -4.51
C VAL A 162 4.51 5.20 -5.66
N THR A 163 3.75 4.18 -6.04
CA THR A 163 2.64 4.30 -6.97
C THR A 163 1.35 4.13 -6.19
N VAL A 164 0.45 5.10 -6.28
CA VAL A 164 -0.83 5.09 -5.57
C VAL A 164 -1.96 5.16 -6.57
N ASP A 165 -2.88 4.20 -6.48
CA ASP A 165 -4.13 4.18 -7.22
C ASP A 165 -5.31 4.40 -6.30
N TYR A 166 -6.19 5.32 -6.66
CA TYR A 166 -7.47 5.50 -6.00
C TYR A 166 -8.59 5.33 -7.02
N ARG A 167 -9.52 4.40 -6.74
CA ARG A 167 -10.65 4.13 -7.62
C ARG A 167 -11.96 4.11 -6.86
N VAL A 168 -13.00 4.65 -7.50
CA VAL A 168 -14.38 4.58 -7.00
C VAL A 168 -15.24 3.82 -8.00
N ARG A 169 -15.92 2.77 -7.53
CA ARG A 169 -16.78 1.90 -8.35
C ARG A 169 -18.19 1.79 -7.75
N GLY A 170 -19.15 1.42 -8.58
CA GLY A 170 -20.57 1.35 -8.20
C GLY A 170 -21.29 2.68 -8.35
N PHE A 171 -22.52 2.75 -7.84
CA PHE A 171 -23.29 3.98 -7.79
C PHE A 171 -24.20 4.00 -6.57
N THR A 172 -24.50 5.18 -6.07
CA THR A 172 -25.58 5.41 -5.10
C THR A 172 -26.65 6.33 -5.69
N ARG A 173 -27.79 6.48 -5.03
CA ARG A 173 -28.89 7.35 -5.47
C ARG A 173 -29.20 8.38 -4.41
N ASP A 174 -29.45 9.61 -4.84
CA ASP A 174 -30.00 10.63 -3.95
C ASP A 174 -31.51 10.47 -3.76
N ILE A 175 -32.07 11.31 -2.89
CA ILE A 175 -33.52 11.37 -2.59
C ILE A 175 -34.39 11.72 -3.81
N GLU A 176 -33.81 12.28 -4.87
CA GLU A 176 -34.49 12.62 -6.13
C GLU A 176 -34.38 11.48 -7.16
N GLY A 177 -33.68 10.39 -6.82
CA GLY A 177 -33.49 9.20 -7.65
C GLY A 177 -32.32 9.29 -8.64
N LYS A 178 -31.57 10.40 -8.64
CA LYS A 178 -30.41 10.60 -9.51
C LYS A 178 -29.24 9.76 -9.03
N LYS A 179 -28.54 9.13 -9.98
CA LYS A 179 -27.36 8.30 -9.70
C LYS A 179 -26.12 9.17 -9.50
N HIS A 180 -25.32 8.80 -8.50
CA HIS A 180 -24.01 9.38 -8.20
C HIS A 180 -22.97 8.27 -8.21
N PHE A 181 -21.86 8.50 -8.91
CA PHE A 181 -20.77 7.53 -9.08
C PHE A 181 -19.53 7.89 -8.25
N ILE A 182 -19.56 9.05 -7.60
CA ILE A 182 -18.58 9.53 -6.63
C ILE A 182 -19.30 10.44 -5.64
N ASP A 183 -18.90 10.41 -4.38
CA ASP A 183 -19.56 11.11 -3.26
C ASP A 183 -18.70 12.21 -2.63
N HIS A 184 -17.53 12.50 -3.21
CA HIS A 184 -16.62 13.54 -2.79
C HIS A 184 -15.87 14.14 -3.99
N GLU A 185 -15.36 15.35 -3.82
CA GLU A 185 -14.54 16.00 -4.84
C GLU A 185 -13.10 15.49 -4.75
N ILE A 186 -12.59 15.02 -5.88
CA ILE A 186 -11.19 14.65 -6.07
C ILE A 186 -10.84 14.86 -7.54
N ASN A 187 -9.73 15.53 -7.78
CA ASN A 187 -9.09 15.63 -9.08
C ASN A 187 -7.67 15.06 -9.06
N SER A 188 -7.11 14.78 -7.88
CA SER A 188 -5.77 14.25 -7.67
C SER A 188 -5.66 13.63 -6.27
N ILE A 189 -4.94 12.52 -6.15
CA ILE A 189 -4.54 11.96 -4.85
C ILE A 189 -3.60 12.92 -4.13
N GLN A 190 -2.81 13.71 -4.87
CA GLN A 190 -1.87 14.69 -4.31
C GLN A 190 -2.55 15.70 -3.38
N ASN A 191 -3.84 16.00 -3.57
CA ASN A 191 -4.59 16.88 -2.66
C ASN A 191 -4.68 16.35 -1.23
N TYR A 192 -4.51 15.05 -1.05
CA TYR A 192 -4.62 14.34 0.22
C TYR A 192 -3.25 14.02 0.83
N LEU A 193 -2.16 14.31 0.14
CA LEU A 193 -0.80 14.16 0.66
C LEU A 193 -0.45 15.29 1.63
N SER A 194 0.33 14.96 2.66
CA SER A 194 0.95 15.92 3.57
C SER A 194 1.99 16.79 2.85
N GLU A 195 2.29 17.95 3.41
CA GLU A 195 3.20 18.92 2.77
C GLU A 195 4.65 18.43 2.77
N ASP A 196 5.07 17.70 3.80
CA ASP A 196 6.36 17.00 3.89
C ASP A 196 6.50 15.97 2.75
N THR A 197 5.50 15.12 2.53
CA THR A 197 5.49 14.12 1.45
C THR A 197 5.55 14.80 0.08
N LYS A 198 4.78 15.86 -0.15
CA LYS A 198 4.87 16.64 -1.41
C LYS A 198 6.25 17.26 -1.62
N SER A 199 6.91 17.64 -0.53
CA SER A 199 8.26 18.22 -0.56
C SER A 199 9.30 17.15 -0.86
N ALA A 200 9.20 15.96 -0.26
CA ALA A 200 10.13 14.85 -0.43
C ALA A 200 10.07 14.20 -1.83
N TYR A 201 8.88 14.11 -2.44
CA TYR A 201 8.69 13.37 -3.70
C TYR A 201 8.45 14.27 -4.91
N GLN A 202 8.96 13.84 -6.07
CA GLN A 202 8.47 14.25 -7.38
C GLN A 202 7.17 13.49 -7.66
N LEU A 203 6.10 14.22 -7.94
CA LEU A 203 4.75 13.66 -8.11
C LEU A 203 4.28 13.78 -9.56
N THR A 204 3.74 12.71 -10.12
CA THR A 204 3.17 12.67 -11.49
C THR A 204 1.79 12.02 -11.48
N ASP A 205 0.78 12.72 -11.98
CA ASP A 205 -0.59 12.20 -12.08
C ASP A 205 -0.92 11.62 -13.46
N VAL A 206 -1.67 10.51 -13.46
CA VAL A 206 -2.20 9.85 -14.66
C VAL A 206 -3.68 9.51 -14.46
N ASN A 207 -4.51 10.52 -14.24
CA ASN A 207 -5.92 10.35 -13.88
C ASN A 207 -6.82 10.09 -15.11
N VAL A 208 -7.79 9.19 -14.96
CA VAL A 208 -8.88 8.93 -15.93
C VAL A 208 -10.21 9.31 -15.27
N TYR A 209 -10.55 10.60 -15.35
CA TYR A 209 -11.69 11.19 -14.63
C TYR A 209 -13.03 10.55 -14.96
N GLN A 210 -13.25 10.17 -16.22
CA GLN A 210 -14.50 9.56 -16.68
C GLN A 210 -14.76 8.20 -16.01
N GLU A 211 -13.70 7.54 -15.53
CA GLU A 211 -13.75 6.22 -14.90
C GLU A 211 -13.58 6.27 -13.37
N ASN A 212 -13.50 7.47 -12.78
CA ASN A 212 -13.15 7.69 -11.38
C ASN A 212 -11.89 6.93 -10.96
N LEU A 213 -10.88 6.93 -11.84
CA LEU A 213 -9.57 6.34 -11.62
C LEU A 213 -8.55 7.47 -11.46
N PHE A 214 -7.89 7.51 -10.31
CA PHE A 214 -6.85 8.48 -9.99
C PHE A 214 -5.56 7.73 -9.71
N HIS A 215 -4.46 8.20 -10.26
CA HIS A 215 -3.17 7.54 -10.18
C HIS A 215 -2.10 8.59 -9.98
N THR A 216 -1.32 8.44 -8.91
CA THR A 216 -0.17 9.31 -8.61
C THR A 216 1.06 8.45 -8.44
N LYS A 217 2.10 8.77 -9.21
CA LYS A 217 3.44 8.21 -9.07
C LYS A 217 4.31 9.18 -8.29
N MET A 218 5.14 8.65 -7.41
CA MET A 218 6.00 9.38 -6.50
C MET A 218 7.43 8.84 -6.63
N LEU A 219 8.40 9.72 -6.81
CA LEU A 219 9.83 9.38 -6.84
C LEU A 219 10.57 10.29 -5.85
N LEU A 220 11.35 9.73 -4.93
CA LEU A 220 12.10 10.51 -3.95
C LEU A 220 13.06 11.48 -4.65
N LYS A 221 13.04 12.76 -4.25
CA LYS A 221 13.86 13.81 -4.89
C LYS A 221 15.32 13.75 -4.47
N ASP A 222 15.54 13.60 -3.16
CA ASP A 222 16.86 13.74 -2.55
C ASP A 222 17.57 12.39 -2.58
N PHE A 223 18.27 12.14 -3.69
CA PHE A 223 19.10 10.95 -3.85
C PHE A 223 20.42 11.10 -3.10
N GLU A 224 20.66 10.21 -2.13
CA GLU A 224 21.93 10.07 -1.42
C GLU A 224 22.38 8.62 -1.49
N LEU A 225 23.48 8.35 -2.23
CA LEU A 225 23.95 6.99 -2.53
C LEU A 225 24.10 6.13 -1.28
N ASP A 226 24.58 6.70 -0.17
CA ASP A 226 24.85 5.95 1.06
C ASP A 226 23.60 5.30 1.66
N ASN A 227 22.39 5.81 1.36
CA ASN A 227 21.11 5.19 1.78
C ASN A 227 20.78 3.92 0.99
N TYR A 228 21.47 3.68 -0.12
CA TYR A 228 21.25 2.54 -1.01
C TYR A 228 22.36 1.47 -0.88
N LEU A 229 23.43 1.74 -0.14
CA LEU A 229 24.55 0.80 -0.02
C LEU A 229 24.34 -0.14 1.16
N PHE A 230 24.60 -1.43 0.95
CA PHE A 230 24.52 -2.46 1.99
C PHE A 230 25.81 -3.25 2.13
N GLY A 231 26.10 -3.69 3.35
CA GLY A 231 27.29 -4.49 3.66
C GLY A 231 28.59 -3.77 3.29
N ASP A 232 29.49 -4.50 2.63
CA ASP A 232 30.83 -4.02 2.27
C ASP A 232 30.81 -2.82 1.32
N ALA A 233 29.75 -2.67 0.51
CA ALA A 233 29.62 -1.56 -0.44
C ALA A 233 29.64 -0.19 0.25
N THR A 234 29.21 -0.10 1.51
CA THR A 234 29.17 1.14 2.28
C THR A 234 30.54 1.82 2.40
N ASN A 235 31.60 1.02 2.61
CA ASN A 235 32.94 1.53 2.94
C ASN A 235 34.01 1.25 1.89
N ASN A 236 33.77 0.29 0.99
CA ASN A 236 34.83 -0.25 0.13
C ASN A 236 34.79 0.27 -1.32
N LEU A 237 33.76 1.04 -1.70
CA LEU A 237 33.65 1.58 -3.06
C LEU A 237 34.58 2.79 -3.29
N SER A 238 35.40 2.70 -4.33
CA SER A 238 36.15 3.84 -4.85
C SER A 238 35.22 4.92 -5.42
N ALA A 239 35.74 6.13 -5.64
CA ALA A 239 34.96 7.24 -6.22
C ALA A 239 34.40 6.89 -7.61
N GLU A 240 35.15 6.15 -8.43
CA GLU A 240 34.69 5.70 -9.74
C GLU A 240 33.56 4.67 -9.64
N GLN A 241 33.69 3.69 -8.74
CA GLN A 241 32.63 2.71 -8.49
C GLN A 241 31.37 3.39 -7.94
N ARG A 242 31.51 4.33 -7.00
CA ARG A 242 30.36 5.09 -6.46
C ARG A 242 29.60 5.84 -7.57
N ALA A 243 30.31 6.41 -8.55
CA ALA A 243 29.67 7.05 -9.70
C ALA A 243 28.88 6.05 -10.56
N GLN A 244 29.47 4.88 -10.84
CA GLN A 244 28.81 3.82 -11.62
C GLN A 244 27.61 3.21 -10.88
N VAL A 245 27.68 3.02 -9.56
CA VAL A 245 26.56 2.52 -8.76
C VAL A 245 25.45 3.56 -8.70
N THR A 246 25.79 4.84 -8.54
CA THR A 246 24.80 5.93 -8.58
C THR A 246 24.00 5.93 -9.87
N GLU A 247 24.67 5.77 -11.02
CA GLU A 247 24.00 5.72 -12.32
C GLU A 247 23.07 4.51 -12.42
N ARG A 248 23.53 3.34 -11.98
CA ARG A 248 22.74 2.10 -11.97
C ARG A 248 21.49 2.18 -11.09
N VAL A 249 21.63 2.63 -9.84
CA VAL A 249 20.49 2.77 -8.92
C VAL A 249 19.48 3.78 -9.47
N LYS A 250 19.94 4.92 -9.99
CA LYS A 250 19.04 5.91 -10.61
C LYS A 250 18.36 5.36 -11.86
N HIS A 251 19.07 4.55 -12.66
CA HIS A 251 18.48 3.93 -13.84
C HIS A 251 17.35 2.97 -13.44
N GLU A 252 17.58 2.07 -12.48
CA GLU A 252 16.57 1.19 -11.89
C GLU A 252 15.36 1.99 -11.38
N MET A 253 15.61 3.06 -10.62
CA MET A 253 14.54 3.91 -10.10
C MET A 253 13.66 4.49 -11.21
N LEU A 254 14.26 4.94 -12.31
CA LEU A 254 13.54 5.51 -13.44
C LEU A 254 12.78 4.46 -14.24
N GLU A 255 13.33 3.24 -14.38
CA GLU A 255 12.64 2.13 -15.04
C GLU A 255 11.34 1.76 -14.31
N ILE A 256 11.42 1.62 -12.98
CA ILE A 256 10.26 1.36 -12.12
C ILE A 256 9.28 2.54 -12.18
N PHE A 257 9.75 3.77 -11.98
CA PHE A 257 8.89 4.96 -11.98
C PHE A 257 8.13 5.14 -13.30
N TYR A 258 8.81 4.97 -14.45
CA TYR A 258 8.17 5.08 -15.76
C TYR A 258 7.48 3.79 -16.23
N ALA A 259 7.63 2.69 -15.48
CA ALA A 259 7.12 1.36 -15.82
C ALA A 259 7.54 0.92 -17.24
N ARG A 260 8.80 1.15 -17.60
CA ARG A 260 9.37 0.80 -18.90
C ARG A 260 10.88 0.72 -18.82
N ASN A 261 11.48 -0.10 -19.69
CA ASN A 261 12.93 -0.13 -19.83
C ASN A 261 13.43 1.21 -20.39
N MET A 262 14.44 1.77 -19.74
CA MET A 262 15.06 3.03 -20.14
C MET A 262 16.26 2.73 -21.04
N PRO A 263 16.54 3.58 -22.04
CA PRO A 263 17.75 3.43 -22.83
C PRO A 263 18.99 3.43 -21.92
N ALA A 264 19.95 2.57 -22.25
CA ALA A 264 21.29 2.61 -21.67
C ALA A 264 22.07 3.85 -22.15
#